data_AF-A0A1Y1QY72-F1
#
_entry.id   AF-A0A1Y1QY72-F1
#
_cell.length_a   1.000
_cell.length_b   1.000
_cell.length_c   1.000
_cell.angle_alpha   90.00
_cell.angle_beta   90.00
_cell.angle_gamma   90.00
#
_symmetry.space_group_name_H-M   'P 1'
#
loop_
_entity.id
_entity.type
_entity.pdbx_description
1 polymer ?
#
loop_
_entity_poly.entity_id
_entity_poly.type
_entity_poly.pdbx_seq_one_letter_code
_entity_poly.pdbx_strand_id
1 'polypeptide(L)'
;MIKKSLLIFALLYFFGIAAIWLDGATTGYEKSEYAVVLGNQVYPSGEPSERLKARLERAAELFRDGTVQRIIVSGGLGKEGHDEATVMKQYLATQGIPTAAVVADSYGNNTRLTALNAHRWVQLDKPVIVVSQLYHLSRSEMAFRKEGFVNVGAAYPHYFEWRDVYASLRELPAWVSYWLSESVPECEDFLKEMGWKIDGVEYQSCDAEIALQSRTMVAKYHVAGKYAAAVEQLFHDRTGMPMMKFACCGWEVSGQLYLGVPIPDTPYAVYMVSGEETGIDDRAHWDQISHFKIYIRHLYWSDV
;
A
#
# COMPACT_ATOMS: atom_id res chain seq x y z
N MET A 1 -26.03 6.40 34.01
CA MET A 1 -24.66 6.72 33.52
C MET A 1 -24.44 6.22 32.10
N ILE A 2 -24.74 4.95 31.79
CA ILE A 2 -24.57 4.34 30.45
C ILE A 2 -25.20 5.15 29.30
N LYS A 3 -26.44 5.65 29.44
CA LYS A 3 -27.10 6.47 28.42
C LYS A 3 -26.38 7.79 28.10
N LYS A 4 -25.75 8.42 29.10
CA LYS A 4 -24.99 9.67 28.91
C LYS A 4 -23.68 9.37 28.17
N SER A 5 -22.99 8.29 28.52
CA SER A 5 -21.77 7.86 27.83
C SER A 5 -22.01 7.48 26.37
N LEU A 6 -23.11 6.76 26.08
CA LEU A 6 -23.53 6.45 24.70
C LEU A 6 -23.82 7.71 23.88
N LEU A 7 -24.52 8.68 24.47
CA LEU A 7 -24.81 9.95 23.81
C LEU A 7 -23.54 10.75 23.51
N ILE A 8 -22.60 10.81 24.47
CA ILE A 8 -21.31 11.48 24.28
C ILE A 8 -20.53 10.82 23.13
N PHE A 9 -20.45 9.49 23.11
CA PHE A 9 -19.76 8.76 22.04
C PHE A 9 -20.40 9.03 20.67
N ALA A 10 -21.74 8.97 20.59
CA ALA A 10 -22.46 9.25 19.34
C ALA A 10 -22.23 10.69 18.85
N LEU A 11 -22.19 11.68 19.76
CA LEU A 11 -21.89 13.06 19.42
C LEU A 11 -20.45 13.23 18.93
N LEU A 12 -19.47 12.66 19.64
CA LEU A 12 -18.06 12.71 19.22
C LEU A 12 -17.86 12.09 17.84
N TYR A 13 -18.53 10.97 17.59
CA TYR A 13 -18.47 10.29 16.30
C TYR A 13 -19.12 11.12 15.18
N PHE A 14 -20.29 11.72 15.45
CA PHE A 14 -20.94 12.64 14.52
C PHE A 14 -20.07 13.85 14.19
N PHE A 15 -19.50 14.51 15.20
CA PHE A 15 -18.60 15.64 15.00
C PHE A 15 -17.30 15.24 14.29
N GLY A 16 -16.78 14.03 14.54
CA GLY A 16 -15.63 13.50 13.81
C GLY A 16 -15.91 13.31 12.32
N ILE A 17 -17.06 12.75 11.95
CA ILE A 17 -17.48 12.66 10.54
C ILE A 17 -17.68 14.05 9.95
N ALA A 18 -18.34 14.96 10.66
CA ALA A 18 -18.54 16.33 10.19
C ALA A 18 -17.20 17.06 9.94
N ALA A 19 -16.19 16.82 10.79
CA ALA A 19 -14.85 17.35 10.61
C ALA A 19 -14.17 16.78 9.35
N ILE A 20 -14.28 15.47 9.10
CA ILE A 20 -13.76 14.84 7.87
C ILE A 20 -14.39 15.43 6.61
N TRP A 21 -15.71 15.65 6.64
CA TRP A 21 -16.42 16.28 5.53
C TRP A 21 -16.03 17.74 5.33
N LEU A 22 -15.85 18.49 6.42
CA LEU A 22 -15.41 19.88 6.37
C LEU A 22 -13.99 19.99 5.82
N ASP A 23 -13.07 19.13 6.26
CA ASP A 23 -11.70 19.03 5.75
C ASP A 23 -11.71 18.76 4.24
N GLY A 24 -12.45 17.73 3.79
CA GLY A 24 -12.61 17.45 2.37
C GLY A 24 -13.31 18.55 1.56
N ALA A 25 -14.19 19.35 2.17
CA ALA A 25 -14.93 20.42 1.47
C ALA A 25 -14.14 21.72 1.39
N THR A 26 -13.19 21.91 2.31
CA THR A 26 -12.32 23.08 2.37
C THR A 26 -10.96 22.83 1.72
N THR A 27 -10.70 21.60 1.30
CA THR A 27 -9.51 21.26 0.52
C THR A 27 -9.44 22.08 -0.77
N GLY A 28 -8.24 22.54 -1.08
CA GLY A 28 -7.94 23.26 -2.31
C GLY A 28 -7.01 22.43 -3.19
N TYR A 29 -6.76 22.94 -4.38
CA TYR A 29 -5.73 22.40 -5.24
C TYR A 29 -5.10 23.52 -6.07
N GLU A 30 -3.82 23.32 -6.40
CA GLU A 30 -3.12 24.14 -7.37
C GLU A 30 -3.10 23.43 -8.72
N LYS A 31 -2.80 24.18 -9.79
CA LYS A 31 -2.58 23.59 -11.11
C LYS A 31 -1.45 22.55 -11.01
N SER A 32 -1.68 21.38 -11.59
CA SER A 32 -0.78 20.22 -11.46
C SER A 32 -0.49 19.60 -12.82
N GLU A 33 0.59 18.86 -12.96
CA GLU A 33 0.77 17.99 -14.13
C GLU A 33 -0.21 16.79 -14.08
N TYR A 34 -0.45 16.26 -12.88
CA TYR A 34 -1.22 15.03 -12.67
C TYR A 34 -2.44 15.22 -11.76
N ALA A 35 -3.57 14.63 -12.17
CA ALA A 35 -4.64 14.22 -11.26
C ALA A 35 -4.55 12.70 -11.02
N VAL A 36 -4.71 12.25 -9.77
CA VAL A 36 -4.77 10.82 -9.42
C VAL A 36 -6.19 10.48 -8.99
N VAL A 37 -6.88 9.67 -9.80
CA VAL A 37 -8.25 9.21 -9.54
C VAL A 37 -8.20 7.89 -8.80
N LEU A 38 -8.75 7.87 -7.59
CA LEU A 38 -8.87 6.63 -6.82
C LEU A 38 -10.00 5.77 -7.39
N GLY A 39 -9.77 4.46 -7.42
CA GLY A 39 -10.78 3.45 -7.70
C GLY A 39 -11.87 3.35 -6.63
N ASN A 40 -13.00 2.78 -7.01
CA ASN A 40 -14.13 2.43 -6.18
C ASN A 40 -14.71 1.05 -6.53
N GLN A 41 -15.58 0.97 -7.54
CA GLN A 41 -16.29 -0.25 -7.91
C GLN A 41 -16.55 -0.25 -9.41
N VAL A 42 -16.22 -1.38 -10.04
CA VAL A 42 -16.69 -1.79 -11.37
C VAL A 42 -17.79 -2.85 -11.15
N TYR A 43 -18.92 -2.69 -11.82
CA TYR A 43 -20.01 -3.66 -11.78
C TYR A 43 -19.61 -4.95 -12.50
N PRO A 44 -20.29 -6.08 -12.22
CA PRO A 44 -20.05 -7.33 -12.95
C PRO A 44 -20.17 -7.20 -14.47
N SER A 45 -20.99 -6.24 -14.94
CA SER A 45 -21.13 -5.89 -16.37
C SER A 45 -19.87 -5.32 -17.01
N GLY A 46 -18.84 -4.95 -16.23
CA GLY A 46 -17.64 -4.25 -16.71
C GLY A 46 -17.80 -2.73 -16.75
N GLU A 47 -18.96 -2.19 -16.36
CA GLU A 47 -19.15 -0.74 -16.29
C GLU A 47 -18.66 -0.16 -14.95
N PRO A 48 -18.06 1.05 -14.95
CA PRO A 48 -17.82 1.78 -13.71
C PRO A 48 -19.12 2.03 -12.95
N SER A 49 -19.09 1.94 -11.63
CA SER A 49 -20.21 2.39 -10.79
C SER A 49 -20.49 3.88 -10.97
N GLU A 50 -21.70 4.34 -10.64
CA GLU A 50 -22.07 5.77 -10.77
C GLU A 50 -21.13 6.68 -9.97
N ARG A 51 -20.70 6.22 -8.79
CA ARG A 51 -19.65 6.87 -8.00
C ARG A 51 -18.33 7.00 -8.75
N LEU A 52 -17.92 5.93 -9.42
CA LEU A 52 -16.66 5.87 -10.14
C LEU A 52 -16.73 6.75 -11.39
N LYS A 53 -17.85 6.70 -12.13
CA LYS A 53 -18.16 7.63 -13.23
C LYS A 53 -18.02 9.08 -12.78
N ALA A 54 -18.65 9.46 -11.67
CA ALA A 54 -18.56 10.82 -11.13
C ALA A 54 -17.09 11.24 -10.83
N ARG A 55 -16.25 10.36 -10.28
CA ARG A 55 -14.81 10.67 -10.10
C ARG A 55 -14.09 10.88 -11.42
N LEU A 56 -14.36 10.02 -12.41
CA LEU A 56 -13.74 10.08 -13.73
C LEU A 56 -14.19 11.34 -14.51
N GLU A 57 -15.47 11.69 -14.43
CA GLU A 57 -16.00 12.93 -14.99
C GLU A 57 -15.33 14.15 -14.37
N ARG A 58 -15.15 14.16 -13.04
CA ARG A 58 -14.42 15.25 -12.37
C ARG A 58 -12.97 15.36 -12.85
N ALA A 59 -12.29 14.23 -13.05
CA ALA A 59 -10.93 14.24 -13.61
C ALA A 59 -10.89 14.70 -15.08
N ALA A 60 -11.90 14.33 -15.87
CA ALA A 60 -12.05 14.78 -17.25
C ALA A 60 -12.32 16.29 -17.33
N GLU A 61 -13.06 16.88 -16.40
CA GLU A 61 -13.21 18.34 -16.28
C GLU A 61 -11.87 19.03 -16.03
N LEU A 62 -11.12 18.58 -15.02
CA LEU A 62 -9.79 19.12 -14.68
C LEU A 62 -8.79 19.02 -15.84
N PHE A 63 -8.93 18.00 -16.68
CA PHE A 63 -8.10 17.89 -17.88
C PHE A 63 -8.54 18.88 -18.96
N ARG A 64 -9.85 18.98 -19.22
CA ARG A 64 -10.41 19.85 -20.27
C ARG A 64 -10.22 21.34 -19.97
N ASP A 65 -10.29 21.75 -18.71
CA ASP A 65 -10.03 23.13 -18.30
C ASP A 65 -8.51 23.45 -18.18
N GLY A 66 -7.65 22.44 -18.38
CA GLY A 66 -6.20 22.58 -18.33
C GLY A 66 -5.64 22.75 -16.92
N THR A 67 -6.40 22.41 -15.87
CA THR A 67 -5.91 22.30 -14.49
C THR A 67 -4.93 21.14 -14.34
N VAL A 68 -5.10 20.06 -15.10
CA VAL A 68 -4.13 18.96 -15.20
C VAL A 68 -3.79 18.62 -16.65
N GLN A 69 -2.60 18.05 -16.85
CA GLN A 69 -2.11 17.63 -18.18
C GLN A 69 -2.20 16.13 -18.39
N ARG A 70 -2.25 15.35 -17.30
CA ARG A 70 -2.32 13.89 -17.31
C ARG A 70 -3.22 13.41 -16.18
N ILE A 71 -3.86 12.27 -16.41
CA ILE A 71 -4.70 11.60 -15.42
C ILE A 71 -4.09 10.24 -15.12
N ILE A 72 -3.83 9.96 -13.84
CA ILE A 72 -3.51 8.63 -13.35
C ILE A 72 -4.81 8.05 -12.79
N VAL A 73 -5.24 6.90 -13.28
CA VAL A 73 -6.37 6.16 -12.74
C VAL A 73 -5.81 4.93 -12.02
N SER A 74 -6.05 4.83 -10.70
CA SER A 74 -5.44 3.82 -9.84
C SER A 74 -6.51 2.97 -9.16
N GLY A 75 -6.51 1.66 -9.45
CA GLY A 75 -7.50 0.71 -8.98
C GLY A 75 -7.05 -0.72 -9.25
N GLY A 76 -7.44 -1.64 -8.37
CA GLY A 76 -7.00 -3.03 -8.39
C GLY A 76 -7.80 -3.96 -9.29
N LEU A 77 -7.55 -5.27 -9.12
CA LEU A 77 -8.47 -6.30 -9.59
C LEU A 77 -9.70 -6.32 -8.68
N GLY A 78 -10.86 -5.94 -9.21
CA GLY A 78 -12.12 -5.98 -8.48
C GLY A 78 -12.53 -7.41 -8.13
N LYS A 79 -13.39 -7.58 -7.12
CA LYS A 79 -13.96 -8.89 -6.74
C LYS A 79 -14.62 -9.64 -7.89
N GLU A 80 -15.11 -8.89 -8.87
CA GLU A 80 -15.78 -9.39 -10.09
C GLU A 80 -14.79 -9.81 -11.20
N GLY A 81 -13.48 -9.70 -10.97
CA GLY A 81 -12.43 -10.11 -11.91
C GLY A 81 -12.03 -9.06 -12.96
N HIS A 82 -12.56 -7.84 -12.87
CA HIS A 82 -12.21 -6.74 -13.78
C HIS A 82 -11.01 -5.94 -13.25
N ASP A 83 -10.04 -5.63 -14.11
CA ASP A 83 -9.00 -4.63 -13.82
C ASP A 83 -9.64 -3.24 -13.85
N GLU A 84 -9.83 -2.68 -12.66
CA GLU A 84 -10.50 -1.41 -12.48
C GLU A 84 -9.78 -0.26 -13.19
N ALA A 85 -8.44 -0.21 -13.14
CA ALA A 85 -7.68 0.87 -13.77
C ALA A 85 -7.81 0.84 -15.30
N THR A 86 -7.84 -0.35 -15.88
CA THR A 86 -8.10 -0.51 -17.31
C THR A 86 -9.51 -0.04 -17.69
N VAL A 87 -10.53 -0.39 -16.90
CA VAL A 87 -11.92 0.06 -17.12
C VAL A 87 -12.04 1.58 -16.99
N MET A 88 -11.42 2.18 -15.97
CA MET A 88 -11.39 3.64 -15.79
C MET A 88 -10.75 4.36 -16.98
N LYS A 89 -9.62 3.85 -17.48
CA LYS A 89 -8.93 4.42 -18.64
C LYS A 89 -9.78 4.35 -19.91
N GLN A 90 -10.45 3.22 -20.14
CA GLN A 90 -11.37 3.06 -21.27
C GLN A 90 -12.56 4.01 -21.16
N TYR A 91 -13.14 4.17 -19.97
CA TYR A 91 -14.22 5.12 -19.75
C TYR A 91 -13.79 6.56 -20.04
N LEU A 92 -12.62 7.01 -19.57
CA LEU A 92 -12.13 8.35 -19.91
C LEU A 92 -11.92 8.56 -21.42
N ALA A 93 -11.53 7.50 -22.14
CA ALA A 93 -11.42 7.55 -23.60
C ALA A 93 -12.80 7.76 -24.27
N THR A 94 -13.87 7.16 -23.75
CA THR A 94 -15.24 7.41 -24.26
C THR A 94 -15.72 8.83 -23.96
N GLN A 95 -15.17 9.47 -22.92
CA GLN A 95 -15.37 10.89 -22.60
C GLN A 95 -14.51 11.85 -23.44
N GLY A 96 -13.76 11.34 -24.42
CA GLY A 96 -12.94 12.13 -25.34
C GLY A 96 -11.56 12.51 -24.79
N ILE A 97 -11.13 11.94 -23.66
CA ILE A 97 -9.77 12.15 -23.15
C ILE A 97 -8.78 11.28 -23.94
N PRO A 98 -7.69 11.83 -24.49
CA PRO A 98 -6.70 11.03 -25.21
C PRO A 98 -6.11 9.94 -24.32
N THR A 99 -6.08 8.70 -24.80
CA THR A 99 -5.55 7.54 -24.04
C THR A 99 -4.07 7.70 -23.66
N ALA A 100 -3.31 8.49 -24.41
CA ALA A 100 -1.92 8.85 -24.10
C ALA A 100 -1.79 9.81 -22.91
N ALA A 101 -2.84 10.56 -22.58
CA ALA A 101 -2.90 11.41 -21.40
C ALA A 101 -3.36 10.65 -20.14
N VAL A 102 -3.80 9.40 -20.27
CA VAL A 102 -4.29 8.58 -19.17
C VAL A 102 -3.33 7.43 -18.88
N VAL A 103 -2.81 7.39 -17.66
CA VAL A 103 -1.99 6.31 -17.13
C VAL A 103 -2.85 5.41 -16.26
N ALA A 104 -2.79 4.09 -16.47
CA ALA A 104 -3.50 3.11 -15.66
C ALA A 104 -2.53 2.48 -14.64
N ASP A 105 -2.91 2.51 -13.38
CA ASP A 105 -2.24 1.83 -12.27
C ASP A 105 -3.14 0.69 -11.75
N SER A 106 -2.96 -0.51 -12.29
CA SER A 106 -3.72 -1.72 -11.94
C SER A 106 -3.37 -2.31 -10.57
N TYR A 107 -2.49 -1.64 -9.81
CA TYR A 107 -2.00 -2.09 -8.50
C TYR A 107 -2.45 -1.16 -7.35
N GLY A 108 -3.43 -0.28 -7.60
CA GLY A 108 -4.04 0.61 -6.62
C GLY A 108 -5.13 -0.04 -5.77
N ASN A 109 -4.82 -1.14 -5.08
CA ASN A 109 -5.84 -1.92 -4.36
C ASN A 109 -6.42 -1.20 -3.14
N ASN A 110 -5.70 -0.21 -2.60
CA ASN A 110 -6.17 0.62 -1.50
C ASN A 110 -5.58 2.04 -1.64
N THR A 111 -6.12 2.97 -0.84
CA THR A 111 -5.75 4.40 -0.85
C THR A 111 -4.24 4.63 -0.72
N ARG A 112 -3.57 3.87 0.15
CA ARG A 112 -2.14 3.98 0.38
C ARG A 112 -1.33 3.50 -0.82
N LEU A 113 -1.71 2.37 -1.42
CA LEU A 113 -1.05 1.85 -2.62
C LEU A 113 -1.19 2.78 -3.81
N THR A 114 -2.34 3.43 -3.95
CA THR A 114 -2.50 4.50 -4.94
C THR A 114 -1.50 5.65 -4.71
N ALA A 115 -1.38 6.13 -3.47
CA ALA A 115 -0.39 7.17 -3.12
C ALA A 115 1.04 6.72 -3.43
N LEU A 116 1.39 5.51 -3.04
CA LEU A 116 2.71 4.93 -3.24
C LEU A 116 3.05 4.69 -4.72
N ASN A 117 2.11 4.20 -5.51
CA ASN A 117 2.33 3.98 -6.93
C ASN A 117 2.48 5.30 -7.68
N ALA A 118 1.89 6.40 -7.19
CA ALA A 118 2.00 7.71 -7.80
C ALA A 118 3.46 8.20 -7.94
N HIS A 119 4.39 7.75 -7.09
CA HIS A 119 5.83 8.06 -7.20
C HIS A 119 6.45 7.69 -8.55
N ARG A 120 5.86 6.76 -9.30
CA ARG A 120 6.36 6.37 -10.62
C ARG A 120 6.22 7.48 -11.66
N TRP A 121 5.33 8.44 -11.41
CA TRP A 121 4.96 9.49 -12.36
C TRP A 121 5.06 10.90 -11.77
N VAL A 122 4.83 11.03 -10.46
CA VAL A 122 4.76 12.30 -9.76
C VAL A 122 5.97 12.45 -8.83
N GLN A 123 6.71 13.55 -9.00
CA GLN A 123 7.80 13.92 -8.09
C GLN A 123 7.24 14.51 -6.79
N LEU A 124 7.91 14.26 -5.66
CA LEU A 124 7.40 14.59 -4.32
C LEU A 124 7.24 16.08 -4.04
N ASP A 125 8.05 16.92 -4.68
CA ASP A 125 8.03 18.38 -4.57
C ASP A 125 6.99 19.03 -5.48
N LYS A 126 6.36 18.28 -6.38
CA LYS A 126 5.38 18.81 -7.35
C LYS A 126 3.96 18.73 -6.80
N PRO A 127 3.08 19.69 -7.17
CA PRO A 127 1.66 19.59 -6.87
C PRO A 127 1.06 18.30 -7.46
N VAL A 128 0.14 17.69 -6.73
CA VAL A 128 -0.70 16.58 -7.20
C VAL A 128 -2.14 16.78 -6.74
N ILE A 129 -3.10 16.48 -7.63
CA ILE A 129 -4.53 16.58 -7.31
C ILE A 129 -5.10 15.18 -7.12
N VAL A 130 -5.59 14.89 -5.92
CA VAL A 130 -6.25 13.62 -5.60
C VAL A 130 -7.75 13.72 -5.89
N VAL A 131 -8.29 12.80 -6.69
CA VAL A 131 -9.71 12.80 -7.07
C VAL A 131 -10.43 11.63 -6.42
N SER A 132 -11.39 11.93 -5.53
CA SER A 132 -12.22 10.93 -4.86
C SER A 132 -13.59 11.50 -4.46
N GLN A 133 -14.40 10.76 -3.69
CA GLN A 133 -15.58 11.36 -3.07
C GLN A 133 -15.22 12.19 -1.85
N LEU A 134 -16.08 13.17 -1.55
CA LEU A 134 -15.89 14.16 -0.49
C LEU A 134 -15.51 13.53 0.87
N TYR A 135 -16.25 12.51 1.32
CA TYR A 135 -15.94 11.83 2.59
C TYR A 135 -14.54 11.18 2.64
N HIS A 136 -13.95 10.87 1.47
CA HIS A 136 -12.73 10.08 1.34
C HIS A 136 -11.49 10.96 1.16
N LEU A 137 -11.67 12.26 0.90
CA LEU A 137 -10.57 13.15 0.55
C LEU A 137 -9.57 13.29 1.70
N SER A 138 -10.04 13.54 2.92
CA SER A 138 -9.17 13.72 4.09
C SER A 138 -8.16 12.57 4.27
N ARG A 139 -8.64 11.33 4.23
CA ARG A 139 -7.77 10.14 4.32
C ARG A 139 -6.91 9.94 3.08
N SER A 140 -7.43 10.27 1.90
CA SER A 140 -6.66 10.14 0.66
C SER A 140 -5.49 11.12 0.63
N GLU A 141 -5.71 12.39 0.99
CA GLU A 141 -4.63 13.37 1.07
C GLU A 141 -3.62 13.03 2.16
N MET A 142 -4.09 12.55 3.33
CA MET A 142 -3.21 12.06 4.39
C MET A 142 -2.31 10.93 3.89
N ALA A 143 -2.85 9.97 3.11
CA ALA A 143 -2.05 8.89 2.55
C ALA A 143 -0.94 9.42 1.64
N PHE A 144 -1.25 10.34 0.73
CA PHE A 144 -0.22 10.98 -0.12
C PHE A 144 0.83 11.73 0.70
N ARG A 145 0.43 12.51 1.71
CA ARG A 145 1.38 13.21 2.59
C ARG A 145 2.29 12.25 3.34
N LYS A 146 1.77 11.10 3.80
CA LYS A 146 2.56 10.05 4.46
C LYS A 146 3.53 9.34 3.55
N GLU A 147 3.24 9.28 2.26
CA GLU A 147 4.17 8.81 1.22
C GLU A 147 5.14 9.93 0.76
N GLY A 148 5.14 11.09 1.42
CA GLY A 148 6.12 12.15 1.22
C GLY A 148 5.75 13.22 0.18
N PHE A 149 4.54 13.18 -0.38
CA PHE A 149 4.07 14.27 -1.27
C PHE A 149 3.85 15.55 -0.46
N VAL A 150 4.56 16.61 -0.85
CA VAL A 150 4.55 17.87 -0.10
C VAL A 150 3.34 18.73 -0.45
N ASN A 151 2.99 18.81 -1.74
CA ASN A 151 1.89 19.62 -2.23
C ASN A 151 0.76 18.72 -2.74
N VAL A 152 -0.14 18.36 -1.83
CA VAL A 152 -1.31 17.52 -2.11
C VAL A 152 -2.55 18.37 -1.98
N GLY A 153 -3.27 18.51 -3.08
CA GLY A 153 -4.63 19.04 -3.12
C GLY A 153 -5.63 17.97 -3.51
N ALA A 154 -6.92 18.26 -3.42
CA ALA A 154 -7.95 17.30 -3.76
C ALA A 154 -9.16 17.90 -4.47
N ALA A 155 -9.79 17.11 -5.33
CA ALA A 155 -11.01 17.45 -6.03
C ALA A 155 -12.06 16.35 -5.83
N TYR A 156 -13.31 16.75 -5.63
CA TYR A 156 -14.45 15.84 -5.54
C TYR A 156 -15.51 16.16 -6.60
N PRO A 157 -16.29 15.17 -7.05
CA PRO A 157 -17.46 15.44 -7.87
C PRO A 157 -18.60 16.03 -7.03
N HIS A 158 -19.41 16.90 -7.64
CA HIS A 158 -20.68 17.34 -7.07
C HIS A 158 -21.77 16.27 -7.21
N TYR A 159 -21.52 15.12 -6.60
CA TYR A 159 -22.37 13.93 -6.63
C TYR A 159 -22.56 13.41 -5.21
N PHE A 160 -23.80 13.01 -4.87
CA PHE A 160 -24.14 12.45 -3.58
C PHE A 160 -25.08 11.25 -3.72
N GLU A 161 -24.86 10.22 -2.91
CA GLU A 161 -25.78 9.09 -2.76
C GLU A 161 -25.83 8.55 -1.33
N TRP A 162 -26.87 7.77 -1.00
CA TRP A 162 -27.04 7.20 0.36
C TRP A 162 -25.86 6.35 0.84
N ARG A 163 -25.14 5.71 -0.08
CA ARG A 163 -23.93 4.96 0.26
C ARG A 163 -22.81 5.87 0.77
N ASP A 164 -22.81 7.18 0.48
CA ASP A 164 -21.89 8.14 1.07
C ASP A 164 -22.05 8.23 2.58
N VAL A 165 -23.28 8.17 3.07
CA VAL A 165 -23.56 8.20 4.51
C VAL A 165 -22.97 6.94 5.16
N TYR A 166 -23.25 5.77 4.60
CA TYR A 166 -22.70 4.51 5.11
C TYR A 166 -21.17 4.49 5.05
N ALA A 167 -20.60 4.93 3.93
CA ALA A 167 -19.15 5.00 3.77
C ALA A 167 -18.52 6.01 4.74
N SER A 168 -19.19 7.11 5.08
CA SER A 168 -18.70 8.08 6.05
C SER A 168 -18.56 7.50 7.46
N LEU A 169 -19.42 6.55 7.84
CA LEU A 169 -19.31 5.86 9.13
C LEU A 169 -17.97 5.10 9.22
N ARG A 170 -17.58 4.35 8.18
CA ARG A 170 -16.29 3.64 8.20
C ARG A 170 -15.07 4.57 8.09
N GLU A 171 -15.23 5.82 7.66
CA GLU A 171 -14.09 6.71 7.45
C GLU A 171 -13.50 7.22 8.76
N LEU A 172 -14.27 7.49 9.81
CA LEU A 172 -13.67 8.00 11.05
C LEU A 172 -12.69 6.98 11.68
N PRO A 173 -13.03 5.68 11.82
CA PRO A 173 -12.06 4.66 12.25
C PRO A 173 -10.88 4.51 11.27
N ALA A 174 -11.14 4.53 9.97
CA ALA A 174 -10.09 4.39 8.96
C ALA A 174 -9.12 5.59 8.99
N TRP A 175 -9.64 6.80 9.19
CA TRP A 175 -8.86 8.02 9.33
C TRP A 175 -8.00 7.99 10.59
N VAL A 176 -8.57 7.56 11.73
CA VAL A 176 -7.80 7.42 12.99
C VAL A 176 -6.71 6.36 12.84
N SER A 177 -7.01 5.22 12.24
CA SER A 177 -6.02 4.18 11.94
C SER A 177 -4.91 4.70 11.02
N TYR A 178 -5.27 5.43 9.96
CA TYR A 178 -4.29 6.07 9.09
C TYR A 178 -3.50 7.15 9.81
N TRP A 179 -4.08 7.90 10.74
CA TRP A 179 -3.38 8.94 11.49
C TRP A 179 -2.34 8.32 12.43
N LEU A 180 -2.72 7.25 13.14
CA LEU A 180 -1.87 6.49 14.06
C LEU A 180 -0.83 5.61 13.36
N SER A 181 -1.01 5.25 12.10
CA SER A 181 0.00 4.46 11.38
C SER A 181 1.30 5.24 11.29
N GLU A 182 2.44 4.64 11.56
CA GLU A 182 3.71 5.34 11.34
C GLU A 182 3.92 5.60 9.84
N SER A 183 4.66 6.66 9.51
CA SER A 183 5.16 6.87 8.14
C SER A 183 6.07 5.71 7.75
N VAL A 184 6.20 5.45 6.45
CA VAL A 184 7.09 4.38 5.96
C VAL A 184 8.48 4.59 6.57
N PRO A 185 9.06 3.61 7.29
CA PRO A 185 10.43 3.74 7.75
C PRO A 185 11.34 3.90 6.53
N GLU A 186 12.34 4.77 6.63
CA GLU A 186 13.38 4.85 5.62
C GLU A 186 14.02 3.46 5.44
N CYS A 187 14.53 3.17 4.25
CA CYS A 187 15.10 1.86 3.98
C CYS A 187 16.39 1.67 4.78
N GLU A 188 16.28 1.05 5.95
CA GLU A 188 17.38 0.90 6.92
C GLU A 188 17.60 -0.58 7.33
N ASP A 189 18.48 -0.79 8.31
CA ASP A 189 18.75 -2.08 8.94
C ASP A 189 17.67 -2.41 9.98
N PHE A 190 16.66 -3.18 9.57
CA PHE A 190 15.56 -3.58 10.45
C PHE A 190 15.97 -4.49 11.62
N LEU A 191 17.04 -5.28 11.51
CA LEU A 191 17.55 -6.04 12.67
C LEU A 191 18.07 -5.09 13.74
N LYS A 192 18.79 -4.04 13.33
CA LYS A 192 19.27 -3.01 14.25
C LYS A 192 18.12 -2.24 14.90
N GLU A 193 17.07 -1.91 14.15
CA GLU A 193 15.87 -1.25 14.67
C GLU A 193 15.15 -2.11 15.73
N MET A 194 15.02 -3.42 15.47
CA MET A 194 14.49 -4.38 16.44
C MET A 194 15.44 -4.63 17.63
N GLY A 195 16.65 -4.07 17.63
CA GLY A 195 17.68 -4.30 18.65
C GLY A 195 18.28 -5.71 18.61
N TRP A 196 18.18 -6.41 17.48
CA TRP A 196 18.66 -7.77 17.31
C TRP A 196 20.09 -7.76 16.77
N LYS A 197 21.00 -8.32 17.55
CA LYS A 197 22.37 -8.61 17.11
C LYS A 197 22.54 -10.11 17.01
N ILE A 198 22.74 -10.60 15.78
CA ILE A 198 22.86 -12.03 15.49
C ILE A 198 24.25 -12.29 14.92
N ASP A 199 25.00 -13.19 15.55
CA ASP A 199 26.34 -13.53 15.08
C ASP A 199 26.27 -14.20 13.70
N GLY A 200 27.12 -13.74 12.78
CA GLY A 200 27.20 -14.29 11.43
C GLY A 200 26.15 -13.77 10.44
N VAL A 201 25.34 -12.78 10.84
CA VAL A 201 24.38 -12.08 9.95
C VAL A 201 24.91 -10.69 9.64
N GLU A 202 25.04 -10.36 8.35
CA GLU A 202 25.56 -9.08 7.85
C GLU A 202 24.53 -8.37 6.99
N TYR A 203 24.17 -7.13 7.34
CA TYR A 203 23.30 -6.29 6.51
C TYR A 203 23.98 -5.99 5.16
N GLN A 204 23.20 -6.11 4.08
CA GLN A 204 23.69 -5.89 2.71
C GLN A 204 23.09 -4.62 2.10
N SER A 205 21.78 -4.57 2.00
CA SER A 205 21.04 -3.46 1.40
C SER A 205 19.62 -3.44 1.93
N CYS A 206 18.94 -2.32 1.71
CA CYS A 206 17.50 -2.26 1.79
C CYS A 206 17.01 -1.68 0.47
N ASP A 207 16.07 -2.39 -0.15
CA ASP A 207 15.46 -1.97 -1.41
C ASP A 207 13.95 -1.85 -1.23
N ALA A 208 13.36 -0.84 -1.87
CA ALA A 208 11.93 -0.77 -2.05
C ALA A 208 11.52 -1.78 -3.13
N GLU A 209 11.19 -3.01 -2.73
CA GLU A 209 10.72 -4.03 -3.66
C GLU A 209 9.26 -3.79 -4.03
N ILE A 210 9.01 -3.68 -5.34
CA ILE A 210 7.66 -3.61 -5.91
C ILE A 210 7.18 -5.05 -6.11
N ALA A 211 6.74 -5.70 -5.03
CA ALA A 211 6.20 -7.04 -5.08
C ALA A 211 4.68 -6.98 -5.24
N LEU A 212 4.20 -7.04 -6.49
CA LEU A 212 2.80 -7.23 -6.96
C LEU A 212 1.69 -6.33 -6.40
N GLN A 213 1.78 -5.75 -5.21
CA GLN A 213 0.72 -4.97 -4.54
C GLN A 213 1.25 -3.99 -3.47
N SER A 214 2.57 -3.78 -3.28
CA SER A 214 3.12 -2.74 -2.38
C SER A 214 4.59 -2.42 -2.69
N ARG A 215 5.09 -1.22 -2.36
CA ARG A 215 6.53 -1.01 -2.08
C ARG A 215 6.74 -1.42 -0.65
N THR A 216 7.11 -2.68 -0.47
CA THR A 216 7.55 -3.11 0.83
C THR A 216 9.05 -2.83 0.91
N MET A 217 9.48 -2.17 1.98
CA MET A 217 10.90 -2.08 2.26
C MET A 217 11.38 -3.49 2.62
N VAL A 218 12.37 -3.98 1.88
CA VAL A 218 12.96 -5.30 2.10
C VAL A 218 14.44 -5.10 2.41
N ALA A 219 14.78 -5.29 3.67
CA ALA A 219 16.16 -5.37 4.13
C ALA A 219 16.71 -6.76 3.84
N LYS A 220 17.88 -6.80 3.20
CA LYS A 220 18.58 -8.02 2.77
C LYS A 220 19.81 -8.23 3.62
N TYR A 221 19.98 -9.45 4.09
CA TYR A 221 21.11 -9.85 4.92
C TYR A 221 21.78 -11.09 4.37
N HIS A 222 23.07 -11.19 4.63
CA HIS A 222 23.93 -12.28 4.28
C HIS A 222 24.25 -13.11 5.52
N VAL A 223 24.20 -14.43 5.40
CA VAL A 223 24.55 -15.36 6.48
C VAL A 223 25.55 -16.38 5.98
N ALA A 224 26.73 -16.46 6.60
CA ALA A 224 27.70 -17.48 6.23
C ALA A 224 27.18 -18.88 6.59
N GLY A 225 27.41 -19.88 5.72
CA GLY A 225 26.86 -21.24 5.88
C GLY A 225 27.09 -21.86 7.25
N LYS A 226 28.28 -21.64 7.84
CA LYS A 226 28.63 -22.11 9.21
C LYS A 226 27.69 -21.62 10.32
N TYR A 227 26.97 -20.50 10.10
CA TYR A 227 26.02 -19.93 11.06
C TYR A 227 24.55 -20.21 10.68
N ALA A 228 24.30 -20.69 9.46
CA ALA A 228 22.96 -20.76 8.90
C ALA A 228 21.98 -21.60 9.73
N ALA A 229 22.43 -22.74 10.28
CA ALA A 229 21.56 -23.61 11.08
C ALA A 229 21.18 -22.96 12.43
N ALA A 230 22.12 -22.28 13.08
CA ALA A 230 21.86 -21.55 14.31
C ALA A 230 20.92 -20.35 14.07
N VAL A 231 21.09 -19.68 12.93
CA VAL A 231 20.25 -18.56 12.52
C VAL A 231 18.84 -19.02 12.14
N GLU A 232 18.69 -20.11 11.39
CA GLU A 232 17.38 -20.73 11.10
C GLU A 232 16.62 -21.03 12.40
N GLN A 233 17.28 -21.70 13.35
CA GLN A 233 16.67 -22.03 14.65
C GLN A 233 16.27 -20.79 15.43
N LEU A 234 17.11 -19.75 15.44
CA LEU A 234 16.80 -18.49 16.12
C LEU A 234 15.55 -17.81 15.56
N PHE A 235 15.42 -17.74 14.22
CA PHE A 235 14.24 -17.18 13.59
C PHE A 235 13.02 -18.07 13.82
N HIS A 236 13.14 -19.39 13.74
CA HIS A 236 12.05 -20.30 14.09
C HIS A 236 11.51 -20.03 15.50
N ASP A 237 12.40 -19.95 16.49
CA ASP A 237 12.03 -19.79 17.90
C ASP A 237 11.42 -18.41 18.19
N ARG A 238 11.92 -17.35 17.55
CA ARG A 238 11.50 -15.97 17.83
C ARG A 238 10.34 -15.48 16.97
N THR A 239 10.20 -16.00 15.76
CA THR A 239 9.22 -15.50 14.79
C THR A 239 8.18 -16.53 14.38
N GLY A 240 8.41 -17.81 14.69
CA GLY A 240 7.58 -18.90 14.17
C GLY A 240 7.87 -19.23 12.71
N MET A 241 8.96 -18.71 12.12
CA MET A 241 9.38 -19.04 10.75
C MET A 241 9.49 -20.56 10.60
N PRO A 242 8.81 -21.20 9.63
CA PRO A 242 8.92 -22.64 9.44
C PRO A 242 10.36 -23.04 9.10
N MET A 243 10.76 -24.23 9.57
CA MET A 243 12.03 -24.83 9.16
C MET A 243 12.07 -25.00 7.63
N MET A 244 13.19 -24.64 7.02
CA MET A 244 13.44 -24.68 5.59
C MET A 244 13.35 -26.11 5.05
N LYS A 245 13.10 -26.25 3.76
CA LYS A 245 13.14 -27.54 3.09
C LYS A 245 14.01 -27.43 1.87
N PHE A 246 14.71 -28.51 1.57
CA PHE A 246 15.43 -28.61 0.32
C PHE A 246 14.42 -28.82 -0.82
N ALA A 247 14.45 -27.93 -1.80
CA ALA A 247 13.56 -27.95 -2.95
C ALA A 247 14.36 -27.69 -4.23
N CYS A 248 14.31 -28.66 -5.16
CA CYS A 248 15.00 -28.67 -6.45
C CYS A 248 16.53 -28.59 -6.35
N CYS A 249 17.09 -27.46 -5.93
CA CYS A 249 18.54 -27.18 -5.95
C CYS A 249 18.93 -26.17 -4.86
N GLY A 250 18.16 -26.05 -3.79
CA GLY A 250 18.41 -25.05 -2.76
C GLY A 250 17.48 -25.23 -1.57
N TRP A 251 17.70 -24.39 -0.57
CA TRP A 251 16.90 -24.38 0.65
C TRP A 251 15.97 -23.19 0.67
N GLU A 252 14.71 -23.43 0.95
CA GLU A 252 13.68 -22.40 1.06
C GLU A 252 12.65 -22.73 2.14
N VAL A 253 11.98 -21.72 2.66
CA VAL A 253 10.81 -21.93 3.53
C VAL A 253 9.66 -22.43 2.64
N SER A 254 9.22 -23.68 2.79
CA SER A 254 8.28 -24.30 1.85
C SER A 254 6.90 -23.61 1.84
N GLY A 255 6.55 -23.00 0.71
CA GLY A 255 5.23 -22.46 0.40
C GLY A 255 5.29 -21.03 -0.13
N GLN A 256 4.83 -20.80 -1.36
CA GLN A 256 4.63 -19.48 -1.98
C GLN A 256 3.79 -18.48 -1.15
N LEU A 257 3.23 -18.92 -0.01
CA LEU A 257 2.34 -18.15 0.86
C LEU A 257 2.99 -17.58 2.13
N TYR A 258 4.25 -17.91 2.48
CA TYR A 258 4.88 -17.37 3.72
C TYR A 258 5.52 -15.98 3.54
N LEU A 259 5.30 -15.33 2.39
CA LEU A 259 5.83 -13.99 2.06
C LEU A 259 5.09 -12.82 2.77
N GLY A 260 4.25 -13.11 3.77
CA GLY A 260 3.42 -12.10 4.44
C GLY A 260 2.89 -12.47 5.82
N VAL A 261 3.42 -13.50 6.50
CA VAL A 261 3.02 -13.77 7.89
C VAL A 261 3.82 -12.85 8.82
N PRO A 262 3.17 -11.96 9.59
CA PRO A 262 3.87 -11.08 10.51
C PRO A 262 4.50 -11.87 11.66
N ILE A 263 5.72 -11.47 12.03
CA ILE A 263 6.31 -11.81 13.33
C ILE A 263 5.36 -11.24 14.40
N PRO A 264 4.99 -12.01 15.45
CA PRO A 264 4.07 -11.57 16.49
C PRO A 264 4.45 -10.21 17.07
N ASP A 265 3.46 -9.32 17.21
CA ASP A 265 3.60 -7.97 17.77
C ASP A 265 4.56 -7.03 17.01
N THR A 266 4.91 -7.34 15.76
CA THR A 266 5.74 -6.46 14.92
C THR A 266 5.15 -6.29 13.52
N PRO A 267 5.49 -5.20 12.80
CA PRO A 267 5.12 -5.01 11.40
C PRO A 267 6.10 -5.70 10.45
N TYR A 268 6.80 -6.76 10.85
CA TYR A 268 7.83 -7.39 10.02
C TYR A 268 7.45 -8.81 9.61
N ALA A 269 7.85 -9.23 8.41
CA ALA A 269 7.91 -10.62 7.99
C ALA A 269 9.35 -10.98 7.67
N VAL A 270 9.73 -12.23 7.95
CA VAL A 270 11.07 -12.74 7.68
C VAL A 270 11.00 -14.01 6.86
N TYR A 271 11.90 -14.15 5.89
CA TYR A 271 12.14 -15.41 5.22
C TYR A 271 13.62 -15.60 4.92
N MET A 272 14.04 -16.86 4.86
CA MET A 272 15.43 -17.28 4.63
C MET A 272 15.51 -18.27 3.46
N VAL A 273 16.53 -18.13 2.63
CA VAL A 273 16.78 -19.00 1.47
C VAL A 273 18.29 -19.26 1.31
N SER A 274 18.67 -20.32 0.60
CA SER A 274 20.05 -20.50 0.16
C SER A 274 20.45 -19.38 -0.80
N GLY A 275 21.67 -18.86 -0.64
CA GLY A 275 22.16 -17.75 -1.44
C GLY A 275 22.55 -18.15 -2.87
N GLU A 276 22.73 -19.44 -3.08
CA GLU A 276 23.20 -20.10 -4.30
C GLU A 276 22.44 -21.42 -4.53
N GLU A 277 22.53 -21.93 -5.75
CA GLU A 277 22.14 -23.30 -6.06
C GLU A 277 23.17 -24.26 -5.44
N THR A 278 22.68 -25.29 -4.75
CA THR A 278 23.51 -26.27 -4.05
C THR A 278 22.88 -27.65 -4.12
N GLY A 279 23.73 -28.68 -4.21
CA GLY A 279 23.33 -30.08 -4.09
C GLY A 279 23.33 -30.59 -2.65
N ILE A 280 23.65 -29.74 -1.68
CA ILE A 280 23.72 -30.10 -0.26
C ILE A 280 22.30 -30.08 0.31
N ASP A 281 21.72 -31.27 0.54
CA ASP A 281 20.34 -31.47 1.02
C ASP A 281 20.25 -31.87 2.50
N ASP A 282 21.39 -31.90 3.20
CA ASP A 282 21.49 -32.13 4.65
C ASP A 282 21.96 -30.86 5.40
N ARG A 283 21.21 -30.48 6.44
CA ARG A 283 21.53 -29.36 7.34
C ARG A 283 22.88 -29.50 8.02
N ALA A 284 23.33 -30.73 8.28
CA ALA A 284 24.60 -30.98 8.95
C ALA A 284 25.82 -30.47 8.14
N HIS A 285 25.64 -30.23 6.83
CA HIS A 285 26.69 -29.82 5.91
C HIS A 285 26.51 -28.39 5.39
N TRP A 286 25.67 -27.57 6.03
CA TRP A 286 25.44 -26.18 5.63
C TRP A 286 26.69 -25.30 5.72
N ASP A 287 27.70 -25.71 6.47
CA ASP A 287 29.01 -25.06 6.50
C ASP A 287 29.75 -25.07 5.15
N GLN A 288 29.37 -25.98 4.24
CA GLN A 288 29.92 -26.09 2.90
C GLN A 288 29.17 -25.22 1.87
N ILE A 289 28.01 -24.67 2.22
CA ILE A 289 27.29 -23.69 1.41
C ILE A 289 27.90 -22.32 1.67
N SER A 290 28.24 -21.57 0.61
CA SER A 290 28.97 -20.31 0.76
C SER A 290 28.18 -19.32 1.62
N HIS A 291 26.88 -19.21 1.36
CA HIS A 291 25.99 -18.33 2.09
C HIS A 291 24.51 -18.62 1.93
N PHE A 292 23.76 -18.03 2.86
CA PHE A 292 22.32 -17.90 2.86
C PHE A 292 21.92 -16.43 2.84
N LYS A 293 20.67 -16.18 2.45
CA LYS A 293 20.08 -14.83 2.41
C LYS A 293 18.89 -14.78 3.35
N ILE A 294 18.81 -13.71 4.13
CA ILE A 294 17.61 -13.36 4.89
C ILE A 294 17.02 -12.12 4.27
N TYR A 295 15.69 -12.11 4.20
CA TYR A 295 14.91 -10.97 3.78
C TYR A 295 13.96 -10.61 4.91
N ILE A 296 14.04 -9.37 5.38
CA ILE A 296 13.10 -8.81 6.34
C ILE A 296 12.29 -7.75 5.64
N ARG A 297 10.98 -7.98 5.63
CA ARG A 297 10.00 -7.17 4.94
C ARG A 297 9.16 -6.42 5.96
N HIS A 298 9.03 -5.09 5.83
CA HIS A 298 8.12 -4.32 6.66
C HIS A 298 6.66 -4.44 6.14
N LEU A 299 5.85 -5.30 6.74
CA LEU A 299 4.42 -5.43 6.47
C LEU A 299 3.64 -4.19 6.94
N TYR A 300 2.64 -3.79 6.16
CA TYR A 300 1.74 -2.72 6.54
C TYR A 300 0.45 -3.28 7.15
N TRP A 301 -0.17 -2.58 8.09
CA TRP A 301 -1.49 -2.93 8.64
C TRP A 301 -2.62 -2.96 7.59
N SER A 302 -2.39 -2.44 6.39
CA SER A 302 -3.30 -2.58 5.23
C SER A 302 -3.14 -3.89 4.47
N ASP A 303 -2.10 -4.66 4.78
CA ASP A 303 -1.75 -5.94 4.14
C ASP A 303 -2.21 -7.15 5.00
N VAL A 304 -2.91 -6.87 6.11
CA VAL A 304 -3.48 -7.85 7.06
C VAL A 304 -5.01 -7.74 7.08
#